data_AF-A0A2K3MQW6-F1
#
_entry.id   AF-A0A2K3MQW6-F1
#
_cell.length_a   1.000
_cell.length_b   1.000
_cell.length_c   1.000
_cell.angle_alpha   90.00
_cell.angle_beta   90.00
_cell.angle_gamma   90.00
#
_symmetry.space_group_name_H-M   'P 1'
#
loop_
_entity.id
_entity.type
_entity.pdbx_description
1 polymer ?
#
loop_
_entity_poly.entity_id
_entity_poly.type
_entity_poly.pdbx_seq_one_letter_code
_entity_poly.pdbx_strand_id
1 'polypeptide(L)'
;MAIARTGVYVDDYLEYANTLPAELQRLLNTVRELDERSQSMINQTRQQTKYCMGFSSHGSKKGNHNHNYNNNYANEDDDASIEKMRKEIEVNQDSALSLCTEKVLLARQAYELWHYTAIA
;
A
#
# COMPACT_ATOMS: atom_id res chain seq x y z
N MET A 1 9.34 -43.11 40.70
CA MET A 1 9.12 -41.88 41.47
C MET A 1 8.43 -40.87 40.56
N ALA A 2 7.27 -40.39 41.00
CA ALA A 2 6.54 -39.17 40.63
C ALA A 2 6.28 -38.78 39.14
N ILE A 3 4.97 -38.66 38.87
CA ILE A 3 4.28 -37.74 37.97
C ILE A 3 4.89 -36.32 37.98
N ALA A 4 5.01 -35.71 36.78
CA ALA A 4 4.96 -34.27 36.45
C ALA A 4 5.97 -33.92 35.34
N ARG A 5 5.59 -34.10 34.07
CA ARG A 5 6.29 -33.47 32.93
C ARG A 5 5.35 -32.79 31.92
N THR A 6 4.08 -32.65 32.25
CA THR A 6 3.11 -31.88 31.45
C THR A 6 3.05 -30.41 31.87
N GLY A 7 3.40 -30.07 33.12
CA GLY A 7 3.33 -28.69 33.63
C GLY A 7 4.30 -27.72 32.95
N VAL A 8 5.52 -28.16 32.63
CA VAL A 8 6.53 -27.30 31.96
C VAL A 8 6.08 -26.91 30.54
N TYR A 9 5.55 -27.86 29.77
CA TYR A 9 5.01 -27.58 28.42
C TYR A 9 3.73 -26.74 28.46
N VAL A 10 2.90 -26.92 29.49
CA VAL A 10 1.66 -26.13 29.66
C VAL A 10 1.96 -24.71 30.12
N ASP A 11 2.94 -24.50 30.99
CA ASP A 11 3.39 -23.18 31.42
C ASP A 11 4.05 -22.42 30.27
N ASP A 12 4.93 -23.06 29.49
CA ASP A 12 5.53 -22.46 28.29
C ASP A 12 4.45 -22.10 27.24
N TYR A 13 3.44 -22.96 27.07
CA TYR A 13 2.30 -22.68 26.19
C TYR A 13 1.45 -21.53 26.71
N LEU A 14 1.18 -21.47 28.03
CA LEU A 14 0.43 -20.38 28.66
C LEU A 14 1.18 -19.05 28.54
N GLU A 15 2.49 -19.04 28.74
CA GLU A 15 3.32 -17.85 28.59
C GLU A 15 3.27 -17.33 27.15
N TYR A 16 3.36 -18.22 26.16
CA TYR A 16 3.25 -17.86 24.75
C TYR A 16 1.82 -17.45 24.32
N ALA A 17 0.79 -18.16 24.81
CA ALA A 17 -0.60 -17.82 24.54
C ALA A 17 -1.01 -16.48 25.17
N ASN A 18 -0.35 -16.05 26.24
CA ASN A 18 -0.61 -14.75 26.86
C ASN A 18 -0.03 -13.57 26.06
N THR A 19 1.05 -13.78 25.29
CA THR A 19 1.62 -12.73 24.42
C THR A 19 0.96 -12.68 23.04
N LEU A 20 0.40 -13.81 22.59
CA LEU A 20 -0.25 -13.96 21.29
C LEU A 20 -1.31 -12.89 20.96
N PRO A 21 -2.29 -12.55 21.83
CA PRO A 21 -3.30 -11.54 21.51
C PRO A 21 -2.70 -10.16 21.25
N ALA A 22 -1.69 -9.77 22.03
CA ALA A 22 -1.03 -8.48 21.91
C ALA A 22 -0.21 -8.40 20.62
N GLU A 23 0.52 -9.46 20.28
CA GLU A 23 1.29 -9.53 19.03
C GLU A 23 0.39 -9.54 17.79
N LEU A 24 -0.69 -10.33 17.82
CA LEU A 24 -1.66 -10.39 16.73
C LEU A 24 -2.34 -9.02 16.52
N GLN A 25 -2.74 -8.36 17.61
CA GLN A 25 -3.33 -7.03 17.54
C GLN A 25 -2.35 -6.01 16.95
N ARG A 26 -1.06 -6.07 17.33
CA ARG A 26 -0.02 -5.23 16.74
C ARG A 26 0.12 -5.46 15.23
N LEU A 27 0.23 -6.72 14.79
CA LEU A 27 0.36 -7.08 13.38
C LEU A 27 -0.84 -6.61 12.56
N LEU A 28 -2.06 -6.86 13.03
CA LEU A 28 -3.28 -6.46 12.34
C LEU A 28 -3.44 -4.93 12.25
N ASN A 29 -3.02 -4.20 13.28
CA ASN A 29 -3.00 -2.75 13.24
C ASN A 29 -2.01 -2.24 12.18
N THR A 30 -0.80 -2.81 12.11
CA THR A 30 0.17 -2.45 11.08
C THR A 30 -0.33 -2.80 9.68
N VAL A 31 -0.95 -3.97 9.49
CA VAL A 31 -1.57 -4.36 8.20
C VAL A 31 -2.61 -3.32 7.76
N ARG A 32 -3.47 -2.86 8.67
CA ARG A 32 -4.48 -1.84 8.39
C ARG A 32 -3.84 -0.49 8.02
N GLU A 33 -2.83 -0.06 8.75
CA GLU A 33 -2.12 1.20 8.45
C GLU A 33 -1.46 1.16 7.07
N LEU A 34 -0.78 0.06 6.74
CA LEU A 34 -0.18 -0.14 5.42
C LEU A 34 -1.24 -0.21 4.31
N ASP A 35 -2.40 -0.81 4.59
CA ASP A 35 -3.53 -0.85 3.66
C ASP A 35 -4.04 0.55 3.34
N GLU A 36 -4.35 1.35 4.36
CA GLU A 36 -4.81 2.74 4.21
C GLU A 36 -3.79 3.60 3.43
N ARG A 37 -2.50 3.48 3.77
CA ARG A 37 -1.41 4.20 3.10
C ARG A 37 -1.26 3.78 1.64
N SER A 38 -1.26 2.48 1.36
CA SER A 38 -1.15 1.95 -0.01
C SER A 38 -2.35 2.37 -0.87
N GLN A 39 -3.56 2.33 -0.32
CA GLN A 39 -4.78 2.72 -1.02
C GLN A 39 -4.80 4.21 -1.36
N SER A 40 -4.37 5.06 -0.44
CA SER A 40 -4.21 6.50 -0.67
C SER A 40 -3.24 6.77 -1.83
N MET A 41 -2.07 6.11 -1.81
CA MET A 41 -1.05 6.25 -2.83
C MET A 41 -1.53 5.76 -4.21
N ILE A 42 -2.22 4.63 -4.28
CA ILE A 42 -2.85 4.11 -5.50
C ILE A 42 -3.86 5.11 -6.07
N ASN A 43 -4.70 5.69 -5.20
CA ASN A 43 -5.72 6.66 -5.62
C ASN A 43 -5.08 7.94 -6.18
N GLN A 44 -4.05 8.48 -5.51
CA GLN A 44 -3.30 9.64 -5.98
C GLN A 44 -2.63 9.37 -7.33
N THR A 45 -1.90 8.25 -7.42
CA THR A 45 -1.21 7.81 -8.64
C THR A 45 -2.19 7.65 -9.80
N ARG A 46 -3.38 7.10 -9.53
CA ARG A 46 -4.44 6.96 -10.54
C ARG A 46 -4.92 8.31 -11.06
N GLN A 47 -5.02 9.34 -10.22
CA GLN A 47 -5.37 10.70 -10.64
C GLN A 47 -4.25 11.34 -11.48
N GLN A 48 -3.00 11.23 -11.03
CA GLN A 48 -1.82 11.72 -11.78
C GLN A 48 -1.71 11.04 -13.16
N THR A 49 -1.95 9.73 -13.21
CA THR A 49 -1.95 8.95 -14.45
C THR A 49 -3.05 9.42 -15.42
N LYS A 50 -4.26 9.69 -14.91
CA LYS A 50 -5.35 10.28 -15.74
C LYS A 50 -4.98 11.65 -16.30
N TYR A 51 -4.28 12.47 -15.51
CA TYR A 51 -3.78 13.77 -15.97
C TYR A 51 -2.73 13.62 -17.08
N CYS A 52 -1.73 12.76 -16.89
CA CYS A 52 -0.70 12.49 -17.90
C CYS A 52 -1.24 11.94 -19.22
N MET A 53 -2.34 11.18 -19.18
CA MET A 53 -2.99 10.61 -20.36
C MET A 53 -4.03 11.55 -21.01
N GLY A 54 -4.20 12.77 -20.50
CA GLY A 54 -5.20 13.72 -21.03
C GLY A 54 -6.66 13.35 -20.72
N PHE A 55 -6.90 12.38 -19.82
CA PHE A 55 -8.25 12.07 -19.31
C PHE A 55 -8.76 13.11 -18.31
N SER A 56 -7.92 14.06 -17.90
CA SER A 56 -8.34 15.29 -17.24
C SER A 56 -9.09 16.16 -18.24
N SER A 57 -10.35 15.81 -18.46
CA SER A 57 -11.35 16.64 -19.12
C SER A 57 -11.24 18.06 -18.56
N HIS A 58 -10.62 18.94 -19.34
CA HIS A 58 -10.94 20.35 -19.33
C HIS A 58 -12.43 20.45 -19.73
N GLY A 59 -13.31 20.27 -18.75
CA GLY A 59 -14.70 20.63 -18.87
C GLY A 59 -14.79 22.14 -18.89
N SER A 60 -14.59 22.77 -20.05
CA SER A 60 -15.18 24.06 -20.42
C SER A 60 -14.83 24.49 -21.84
N LYS A 61 -15.87 24.45 -22.69
CA LYS A 61 -16.11 25.29 -23.88
C LYS A 61 -15.10 25.24 -25.03
N LYS A 62 -15.50 24.53 -26.09
CA LYS A 62 -15.21 24.89 -27.49
C LYS A 62 -16.44 24.47 -28.32
N GLY A 63 -17.36 25.34 -28.76
CA GLY A 63 -17.23 26.75 -29.03
C GLY A 63 -16.33 26.95 -30.24
N ASN A 64 -16.90 26.94 -31.44
CA ASN A 64 -16.25 27.38 -32.69
C ASN A 64 -15.23 28.49 -32.39
N HIS A 65 -13.96 28.30 -32.74
CA HIS A 65 -13.15 29.32 -33.40
C HIS A 65 -11.82 28.71 -33.88
N ASN A 66 -11.67 28.86 -35.20
CA ASN A 66 -10.47 28.84 -35.99
C ASN A 66 -9.37 29.72 -35.33
N HIS A 67 -8.14 29.21 -35.17
CA HIS A 67 -6.91 29.97 -35.38
C HIS A 67 -5.68 29.07 -35.16
N ASN A 68 -5.08 28.72 -36.29
CA ASN A 68 -3.66 28.43 -36.49
C ASN A 68 -2.81 29.55 -35.85
N TYR A 69 -2.06 29.26 -34.79
CA TYR A 69 -0.73 29.85 -34.52
C TYR A 69 0.06 28.93 -33.59
N ASN A 70 1.16 28.42 -34.16
CA ASN A 70 2.30 27.78 -33.55
C ASN A 70 2.67 28.36 -32.17
N ASN A 71 2.52 27.57 -31.09
CA ASN A 71 3.09 27.82 -29.77
C ASN A 71 3.98 26.64 -29.38
N ASN A 72 5.14 26.53 -30.04
CA ASN A 72 6.15 25.52 -29.73
C ASN A 72 6.75 25.72 -28.32
N TYR A 73 6.81 26.97 -27.83
CA TYR A 73 7.39 27.31 -26.52
C TYR A 73 6.52 27.01 -25.30
N ALA A 74 5.19 26.88 -25.44
CA ALA A 74 4.31 26.49 -24.33
C ALA A 74 4.29 24.97 -24.09
N ASN A 75 4.73 24.18 -25.08
CA ASN A 75 4.73 22.72 -24.99
C ASN A 75 5.96 22.18 -24.24
N GLU A 76 7.10 22.87 -24.24
CA GLU A 76 8.33 22.35 -23.61
C GLU A 76 8.24 22.34 -22.06
N ASP A 77 7.69 23.40 -21.45
CA ASP A 77 7.46 23.44 -20.00
C ASP A 77 6.38 22.43 -19.56
N ASP A 78 5.33 22.26 -20.37
CA ASP A 78 4.29 21.27 -20.14
C ASP A 78 4.87 19.84 -20.30
N ASP A 79 5.71 19.57 -21.29
CA ASP A 79 6.35 18.27 -21.53
C ASP A 79 7.35 17.92 -20.40
N ALA A 80 8.15 18.89 -19.95
CA ALA A 80 9.02 18.72 -18.79
C ALA A 80 8.23 18.45 -17.50
N SER A 81 7.07 19.09 -17.32
CA SER A 81 6.19 18.88 -16.17
C SER A 81 5.51 17.50 -16.21
N ILE A 82 5.10 17.04 -17.39
CA ILE A 82 4.51 15.72 -17.62
C ILE A 82 5.56 14.64 -17.39
N GLU A 83 6.77 14.82 -17.90
CA GLU A 83 7.86 13.87 -17.71
C GLU A 83 8.28 13.77 -16.24
N LYS A 84 8.32 14.90 -15.52
CA LYS A 84 8.48 14.89 -14.06
C LYS A 84 7.35 14.11 -13.38
N MET A 85 6.09 14.34 -13.78
CA MET A 85 4.94 13.65 -13.20
C MET A 85 4.98 12.14 -13.49
N ARG A 86 5.46 11.70 -14.65
CA ARG A 86 5.67 10.27 -14.96
C ARG A 86 6.66 9.62 -14.03
N LYS A 87 7.81 10.26 -13.76
CA LYS A 87 8.79 9.77 -12.78
C LYS A 87 8.20 9.68 -11.38
N GLU A 88 7.41 10.67 -10.97
CA GLU A 88 6.69 10.62 -9.69
C GLU A 88 5.66 9.46 -9.65
N ILE A 89 4.95 9.20 -10.76
CA ILE A 89 4.04 8.06 -10.89
C ILE A 89 4.80 6.74 -10.72
N GLU A 90 5.93 6.56 -11.39
CA GLU A 90 6.75 5.34 -11.28
C GLU A 90 7.21 5.10 -9.84
N VAL A 91 7.78 6.13 -9.19
CA VAL A 91 8.21 6.05 -7.78
C VAL A 91 7.05 5.74 -6.84
N ASN A 92 5.88 6.34 -7.08
CA ASN A 92 4.68 6.07 -6.28
C ASN A 92 4.12 4.66 -6.51
N GLN A 93 4.20 4.14 -7.73
CA GLN A 93 3.81 2.76 -8.04
C GLN A 93 4.72 1.75 -7.35
N ASP A 94 6.03 1.95 -7.42
CA ASP A 94 7.01 1.10 -6.73
C ASP A 94 6.82 1.14 -5.21
N SER A 95 6.59 2.33 -4.66
CA SER A 95 6.31 2.51 -3.24
C SER A 95 5.00 1.81 -2.82
N ALA A 96 3.94 1.93 -3.62
CA ALA A 96 2.67 1.25 -3.36
C ALA A 96 2.82 -0.28 -3.43
N LEU A 97 3.60 -0.79 -4.39
CA LEU A 97 3.90 -2.21 -4.52
C LEU A 97 4.66 -2.74 -3.30
N SER A 98 5.67 -2.00 -2.82
CA SER A 98 6.41 -2.35 -1.61
C SER A 98 5.48 -2.46 -0.39
N LEU A 99 4.61 -1.46 -0.18
CA LEU A 99 3.64 -1.46 0.93
C LEU A 99 2.66 -2.63 0.81
N CYS A 100 2.17 -2.92 -0.39
CA CYS A 100 1.27 -4.06 -0.62
C CYS A 100 1.96 -5.40 -0.33
N THR A 101 3.23 -5.53 -0.69
CA THR A 101 4.03 -6.73 -0.44
C THR A 101 4.24 -6.94 1.06
N GLU A 102 4.65 -5.90 1.77
CA GLU A 102 4.83 -5.93 3.23
C GLU A 102 3.53 -6.31 3.95
N LYS A 103 2.40 -5.75 3.52
CA LYS A 103 1.07 -6.09 4.05
C LYS A 103 0.76 -7.59 3.92
N VAL A 104 1.08 -8.20 2.77
CA VAL A 104 0.88 -9.64 2.56
C VAL A 104 1.77 -10.48 3.47
N LEU A 105 3.04 -10.07 3.64
CA LEU A 105 3.98 -10.76 4.54
C LEU A 105 3.52 -10.70 6.00
N LEU A 106 3.04 -9.54 6.47
CA LEU A 106 2.51 -9.38 7.82
C LEU A 106 1.22 -10.18 8.05
N ALA A 107 0.32 -10.21 7.07
CA ALA A 107 -0.89 -11.02 7.14
C ALA A 107 -0.56 -12.53 7.21
N ARG A 108 0.44 -12.97 6.44
CA ARG A 108 0.96 -14.34 6.52
C ARG A 108 1.57 -14.63 7.89
N GLN A 109 2.38 -13.71 8.42
CA GLN A 109 2.97 -13.86 9.76
C GLN A 109 1.89 -14.01 10.83
N ALA A 110 0.84 -13.18 10.78
CA ALA A 110 -0.30 -13.28 11.69
C ALA A 110 -1.01 -14.64 11.58
N TYR A 111 -1.20 -15.15 10.36
CA TYR A 111 -1.80 -16.46 10.12
C TYR A 111 -0.94 -17.60 10.66
N GLU A 112 0.37 -17.58 10.39
CA GLU A 112 1.31 -18.59 10.89
C GLU A 112 1.36 -18.57 12.42
N LEU A 113 1.44 -17.39 13.03
CA LEU A 113 1.43 -17.21 14.49
C LEU A 113 0.19 -17.86 15.12
N TRP A 114 -0.99 -17.61 14.56
CA TRP A 114 -2.23 -18.23 15.02
C TRP A 114 -2.23 -19.75 14.82
N HIS A 115 -1.75 -20.23 13.67
CA HIS A 115 -1.75 -21.66 13.34
C HIS A 115 -0.84 -22.48 14.27
N TYR A 116 0.35 -21.99 14.59
CA TYR A 116 1.26 -22.68 15.51
C TYR A 116 0.71 -22.75 16.94
N THR A 117 -0.03 -21.73 17.39
CA THR A 117 -0.69 -21.76 18.71
C THR A 117 -1.92 -22.66 18.76
N ALA A 118 -2.63 -22.84 17.65
CA ALA A 118 -3.85 -23.64 17.61
C ALA A 118 -3.58 -25.16 17.53
N ILE A 119 -2.37 -25.57 17.18
CA ILE A 119 -1.96 -26.98 17.03
C ILE A 119 -1.22 -27.51 18.27
N ALA A 120 -0.59 -26.63 19.05
CA ALA A 120 0.01 -26.98 20.35
C ALA A 120 -1.05 -27.07 21.45
#